data_AF-A0A957Y7H8-F1
#
_entry.id   AF-A0A957Y7H8-F1
#
_cell.length_a   1.000
_cell.length_b   1.000
_cell.length_c   1.000
_cell.angle_alpha   90.00
_cell.angle_beta   90.00
_cell.angle_gamma   90.00
#
_symmetry.space_group_name_H-M   'P 1'
#
loop_
_entity.id
_entity.type
_entity.pdbx_description
1 polymer ?
#
loop_
_entity_poly.entity_id
_entity_poly.type
_entity_poly.pdbx_seq_one_letter_code
_entity_poly.pdbx_strand_id
1 'polypeptide(L)'
;EAPRARVLFLLDTPIMQAQNYALAAAALLWLFGSADRACKDAVRFWYGAKGCDLEFVDKELPLATVKRIIRQYQATGLRERRRHEAITHTTDQREVADALRRIPAWGIDYDEWVSVLMALHREYGAAGLSMAESWAQGAQGEVERKWRSFKADGNPAGVVGLGTVFALAKRFGWERQIN
;
A
#
# COMPACT_ATOMS: atom_id res chain seq x y z
N GLU A 1 -11.58 -12.06 -26.13
CA GLU A 1 -10.45 -12.07 -25.17
C GLU A 1 -9.26 -11.38 -25.82
N ALA A 2 -8.55 -10.51 -25.11
CA ALA A 2 -7.27 -9.99 -25.60
C ALA A 2 -6.18 -11.08 -25.48
N PRO A 3 -5.25 -11.20 -26.43
CA PRO A 3 -4.18 -12.18 -26.35
C PRO A 3 -3.36 -11.96 -25.07
N ARG A 4 -3.22 -13.01 -24.26
CA ARG A 4 -2.41 -12.99 -23.04
C ARG A 4 -0.97 -13.34 -23.41
N ALA A 5 -0.07 -12.37 -23.34
CA ALA A 5 1.36 -12.58 -23.53
C ALA A 5 2.10 -12.59 -22.19
N ARG A 6 3.28 -13.22 -22.17
CA ARG A 6 4.23 -13.14 -21.06
C ARG A 6 5.60 -12.83 -21.59
N VAL A 7 6.31 -11.99 -20.86
CA VAL A 7 7.68 -11.61 -21.17
C VAL A 7 8.57 -12.15 -20.06
N LEU A 8 9.61 -12.89 -20.45
CA LEU A 8 10.63 -13.41 -19.55
C LEU A 8 11.92 -12.65 -19.82
N PHE A 9 12.56 -12.17 -18.75
CA PHE A 9 13.86 -11.51 -18.84
C PHE A 9 14.92 -12.43 -18.24
N LEU A 10 15.91 -12.81 -19.04
CA LEU A 10 17.12 -13.44 -18.53
C LEU A 10 18.02 -12.35 -17.96
N LEU A 11 18.47 -12.50 -16.71
CA LEU A 11 19.40 -11.56 -16.09
C LEU A 11 20.84 -12.03 -16.32
N ASP A 12 21.73 -11.09 -16.60
CA ASP A 12 23.18 -11.32 -16.68
C ASP A 12 23.78 -11.74 -15.32
N THR A 13 23.16 -11.32 -14.22
CA THR A 13 23.56 -11.60 -12.84
C THR A 13 22.35 -12.00 -12.00
N PRO A 14 22.41 -13.12 -11.25
CA PRO A 14 21.29 -13.58 -10.44
C PRO A 14 21.04 -12.66 -9.24
N ILE A 15 19.76 -12.52 -8.87
CA ILE A 15 19.33 -11.81 -7.65
C ILE A 15 19.06 -12.86 -6.56
N MET A 16 19.93 -12.94 -5.56
CA MET A 16 19.87 -13.97 -4.52
C MET A 16 18.98 -13.59 -3.33
N GLN A 17 18.76 -12.29 -3.09
CA GLN A 17 17.95 -11.83 -1.95
C GLN A 17 16.48 -11.68 -2.35
N ALA A 18 15.58 -12.34 -1.61
CA ALA A 18 14.14 -12.33 -1.88
C ALA A 18 13.55 -10.91 -1.91
N GLN A 19 14.00 -10.02 -1.01
CA GLN A 19 13.53 -8.63 -0.97
C GLN A 19 13.95 -7.84 -2.22
N ASN A 20 15.18 -8.04 -2.69
CA ASN A 20 15.67 -7.40 -3.92
C ASN A 20 14.93 -7.92 -5.15
N TYR A 21 14.61 -9.21 -5.18
CA TYR A 21 13.81 -9.80 -6.24
C TYR A 21 12.40 -9.21 -6.27
N ALA A 22 11.70 -9.17 -5.13
CA ALA A 22 10.36 -8.62 -5.04
C ALA A 22 10.31 -7.15 -5.50
N LEU A 23 11.35 -6.37 -5.14
CA LEU A 23 11.48 -4.99 -5.58
C LEU A 23 11.73 -4.88 -7.09
N ALA A 24 12.57 -5.74 -7.66
CA ALA A 24 12.81 -5.80 -9.10
C ALA A 24 11.52 -6.14 -9.87
N ALA A 25 10.77 -7.16 -9.43
CA ALA A 25 9.52 -7.57 -10.04
C ALA A 25 8.48 -6.43 -9.98
N ALA A 26 8.31 -5.78 -8.82
CA ALA A 26 7.42 -4.63 -8.68
C ALA A 26 7.79 -3.47 -9.60
N ALA A 27 9.09 -3.16 -9.73
CA ALA A 27 9.58 -2.08 -10.57
C ALA A 27 9.36 -2.38 -12.08
N LEU A 28 9.52 -3.64 -12.49
CA LEU A 28 9.21 -4.07 -13.87
C LEU A 28 7.70 -4.00 -14.15
N LEU A 29 6.84 -4.46 -13.23
CA LEU A 29 5.38 -4.31 -13.36
C LEU A 29 4.97 -2.85 -13.48
N TRP A 30 5.57 -1.97 -12.68
CA TRP A 30 5.36 -0.52 -12.78
C TRP A 30 5.76 0.02 -14.16
N LEU A 31 6.93 -0.39 -14.68
CA LEU A 31 7.41 0.06 -15.99
C LEU A 31 6.46 -0.35 -17.13
N PHE A 32 5.90 -1.57 -17.06
CA PHE A 32 5.03 -2.09 -18.11
C PHE A 32 3.55 -1.75 -17.95
N GLY A 33 3.12 -1.16 -16.83
CA GLY A 33 1.84 -0.45 -16.62
C GLY A 33 0.54 -1.27 -16.73
N SER A 34 0.39 -2.08 -17.78
CA SER A 34 -0.72 -2.97 -18.09
C SER A 34 -0.47 -4.42 -17.68
N ALA A 35 0.68 -4.72 -17.10
CA ALA A 35 1.01 -6.07 -16.64
C ALA A 35 0.14 -6.49 -15.43
N ASP A 36 -0.18 -7.78 -15.34
CA ASP A 36 -0.93 -8.33 -14.21
C ASP A 36 -0.15 -8.12 -12.91
N ARG A 37 -0.73 -7.36 -11.98
CA ARG A 37 -0.13 -7.01 -10.68
C ARG A 37 0.11 -8.23 -9.78
N ALA A 38 -0.57 -9.34 -10.05
CA ALA A 38 -0.34 -10.57 -9.34
C ALA A 38 1.05 -11.15 -9.64
N CYS A 39 1.65 -10.89 -10.80
CA CYS A 39 2.93 -11.44 -11.27
C CYS A 39 4.17 -10.81 -10.61
N LYS A 40 4.23 -10.79 -9.27
CA LYS A 40 5.29 -10.14 -8.49
C LYS A 40 6.22 -11.11 -7.73
N ASP A 41 6.04 -12.40 -7.96
CA ASP A 41 6.69 -13.49 -7.23
C ASP A 41 7.53 -14.38 -8.16
N ALA A 42 8.61 -14.95 -7.61
CA ALA A 42 9.60 -15.73 -8.36
C ALA A 42 9.13 -17.13 -8.75
N VAL A 43 8.05 -17.62 -8.13
CA VAL A 43 7.70 -19.04 -8.13
C VAL A 43 6.27 -19.21 -8.64
N ARG A 44 6.04 -18.79 -9.88
CA ARG A 44 4.81 -19.11 -10.60
C ARG A 44 5.09 -20.10 -11.71
N PHE A 45 4.66 -21.34 -11.49
CA PHE A 45 4.66 -22.37 -12.52
C PHE A 45 3.76 -21.96 -13.67
N TRP A 46 4.24 -22.18 -14.89
CA TRP A 46 3.47 -21.99 -16.10
C TRP A 46 3.79 -23.07 -17.11
N TYR A 47 2.73 -23.56 -17.76
CA TYR A 47 2.77 -24.72 -18.62
C TYR A 47 2.66 -24.37 -20.11
N GLY A 48 2.78 -23.10 -20.48
CA GLY A 48 2.51 -22.70 -21.87
C GLY A 48 1.04 -22.40 -22.13
N ALA A 49 0.75 -21.96 -23.34
CA ALA A 49 -0.52 -22.21 -24.00
C ALA A 49 -0.23 -23.02 -25.27
N LYS A 50 -1.05 -24.03 -25.58
CA LYS A 50 -0.84 -24.85 -26.77
C LYS A 50 -0.92 -23.98 -28.02
N GLY A 51 0.12 -24.01 -28.85
CA GLY A 51 0.20 -23.19 -30.07
C GLY A 51 0.44 -21.71 -29.83
N CYS A 52 1.02 -21.32 -28.67
CA CYS A 52 1.44 -19.94 -28.47
C CYS A 52 2.62 -19.57 -29.36
N ASP A 53 2.64 -18.33 -29.82
CA ASP A 53 3.81 -17.74 -30.47
C ASP A 53 4.92 -17.53 -29.44
N LEU A 54 6.14 -17.90 -29.82
CA LEU A 54 7.35 -17.72 -29.01
C LEU A 54 8.32 -16.84 -29.78
N GLU A 55 8.71 -15.73 -29.17
CA GLU A 55 9.74 -14.84 -29.69
C GLU A 55 10.89 -14.77 -28.68
N PHE A 56 12.09 -15.10 -29.15
CA PHE A 56 13.32 -14.99 -28.38
C PHE A 56 14.12 -13.81 -28.90
N VAL A 57 14.22 -12.77 -28.08
CA VAL A 57 15.15 -11.67 -28.32
C VAL A 57 16.41 -12.08 -27.57
N ASP A 58 17.42 -12.64 -28.25
CA ASP A 58 18.70 -13.13 -27.68
C ASP A 58 19.51 -12.00 -27.01
N LYS A 59 18.98 -11.49 -25.91
CA LYS A 59 19.49 -10.37 -25.12
C LYS A 59 19.22 -10.66 -23.66
N GLU A 60 20.22 -10.39 -22.85
CA GLU A 60 20.08 -10.36 -21.40
C GLU A 60 19.58 -8.98 -20.97
N LEU A 61 18.86 -8.94 -19.85
CA LEU A 61 18.52 -7.73 -19.14
C LEU A 61 19.58 -7.51 -18.06
N PRO A 62 20.49 -6.52 -18.23
CA PRO A 62 21.56 -6.34 -17.27
C PRO A 62 21.04 -5.95 -15.90
N LEU A 63 21.63 -6.48 -14.82
CA LEU A 63 21.28 -6.13 -13.45
C LEU A 63 21.45 -4.64 -13.18
N ALA A 64 22.39 -3.99 -13.87
CA ALA A 64 22.56 -2.54 -13.83
C ALA A 64 21.31 -1.79 -14.34
N THR A 65 20.68 -2.30 -15.40
CA THR A 65 19.42 -1.76 -15.93
C THR A 65 18.28 -1.99 -14.94
N VAL A 66 18.17 -3.17 -14.33
CA VAL A 66 17.17 -3.45 -13.28
C VAL A 66 17.33 -2.48 -12.11
N LYS A 67 18.55 -2.27 -11.61
CA LYS A 67 18.84 -1.31 -10.53
C LYS A 67 18.43 0.12 -10.93
N ARG A 68 18.62 0.52 -12.19
CA ARG A 68 18.17 1.83 -12.69
C ARG A 68 16.64 1.95 -12.68
N ILE A 69 15.93 0.92 -13.13
CA ILE A 69 14.46 0.88 -13.11
C ILE A 69 13.95 0.96 -11.66
N ILE A 70 14.55 0.20 -10.73
CA ILE A 70 14.22 0.26 -9.30
C ILE A 70 14.39 1.68 -8.76
N ARG A 71 15.49 2.37 -9.08
CA ARG A 71 15.71 3.76 -8.65
C ARG A 71 14.62 4.70 -9.18
N GLN A 72 14.20 4.54 -10.43
CA GLN A 72 13.11 5.33 -11.02
C GLN A 72 11.77 5.06 -10.32
N TYR A 73 11.45 3.78 -10.11
CA TYR A 73 10.26 3.33 -9.39
C TYR A 73 10.23 3.87 -7.94
N GLN A 74 11.36 3.82 -7.25
CA GLN A 74 11.47 4.39 -5.91
C GLN A 74 11.37 5.91 -5.94
N ALA A 75 11.90 6.60 -6.94
CA ALA A 75 11.77 8.05 -7.08
C ALA A 75 10.33 8.49 -7.39
N THR A 76 9.52 7.66 -8.06
CA THR A 76 8.07 7.91 -8.20
C THR A 76 7.33 7.61 -6.90
N GLY A 77 7.64 6.49 -6.24
CA GLY A 77 7.06 6.15 -4.93
C GLY A 77 7.43 7.16 -3.83
N LEU A 78 8.64 7.74 -3.87
CA LEU A 78 9.09 8.79 -2.95
C LEU A 78 8.35 10.09 -3.22
N ARG A 79 7.99 10.39 -4.47
CA ARG A 79 7.16 11.57 -4.80
C ARG A 79 5.73 11.41 -4.29
N GLU A 80 5.14 10.22 -4.44
CA GLU A 80 3.84 9.91 -3.85
C GLU A 80 3.89 9.90 -2.32
N ARG A 81 4.92 9.28 -1.73
CA ARG A 81 5.15 9.31 -0.27
C ARG A 81 5.37 10.71 0.23
N ARG A 82 6.20 11.55 -0.41
CA ARG A 82 6.38 12.96 -0.01
C ARG A 82 5.10 13.77 -0.17
N ARG A 83 4.28 13.49 -1.19
CA ARG A 83 2.95 14.12 -1.33
C ARG A 83 2.03 13.67 -0.21
N HIS A 84 2.02 12.38 0.12
CA HIS A 84 1.26 11.84 1.25
C HIS A 84 1.79 12.38 2.59
N GLU A 85 3.10 12.36 2.84
CA GLU A 85 3.77 12.88 4.02
C GLU A 85 3.59 14.40 4.15
N ALA A 86 3.64 15.17 3.06
CA ALA A 86 3.34 16.60 3.07
C ALA A 86 1.86 16.88 3.38
N ILE A 87 0.94 16.01 2.93
CA ILE A 87 -0.48 16.06 3.33
C ILE A 87 -0.62 15.69 4.82
N THR A 88 0.07 14.63 5.27
CA THR A 88 0.03 14.11 6.64
C THR A 88 0.60 15.12 7.65
N HIS A 89 1.75 15.73 7.37
CA HIS A 89 2.47 16.63 8.30
C HIS A 89 1.76 17.96 8.59
N THR A 90 0.76 18.34 7.78
CA THR A 90 -0.07 19.54 8.02
C THR A 90 -1.41 19.24 8.68
N THR A 91 -1.67 17.99 9.08
CA THR A 91 -2.97 17.65 9.65
C THR A 91 -3.01 18.04 11.13
N ASP A 92 -3.72 19.12 11.43
CA ASP A 92 -4.07 19.49 12.80
C ASP A 92 -4.87 18.33 13.43
N GLN A 93 -4.59 17.96 14.68
CA GLN A 93 -5.40 16.99 15.45
C GLN A 93 -6.89 17.35 15.41
N ARG A 94 -7.21 18.64 15.29
CA ARG A 94 -8.59 19.12 15.11
C ARG A 94 -9.22 18.66 13.80
N GLU A 95 -8.46 18.62 12.71
CA GLU A 95 -8.93 18.17 11.40
C GLU A 95 -9.23 16.65 11.42
N VAL A 96 -8.37 15.85 12.03
CA VAL A 96 -8.63 14.41 12.20
C VAL A 96 -9.85 14.17 13.07
N ALA A 97 -9.97 14.91 14.18
CA ALA A 97 -11.13 14.80 15.07
C ALA A 97 -12.44 15.17 14.34
N ASP A 98 -12.43 16.20 13.50
CA ASP A 98 -13.60 16.58 12.71
C ASP A 98 -13.98 15.50 11.68
N ALA A 99 -13.00 14.93 10.98
CA ALA A 99 -13.22 13.82 10.06
C ALA A 99 -13.79 12.58 10.77
N LEU A 100 -13.24 12.21 11.93
CA LEU A 100 -13.70 11.06 12.72
C LEU A 100 -15.17 11.19 13.14
N ARG A 101 -15.64 12.40 13.50
CA ARG A 101 -17.05 12.62 13.87
C ARG A 101 -18.03 12.26 12.76
N ARG A 102 -17.61 12.32 11.49
CA ARG A 102 -18.45 11.96 10.35
C ARG A 102 -18.50 10.46 10.08
N ILE A 103 -17.57 9.69 10.61
CA ILE A 103 -17.51 8.24 10.38
C ILE A 103 -18.32 7.54 11.48
N PRO A 104 -19.49 6.94 11.17
CA PRO A 104 -20.24 6.16 12.14
C PRO A 104 -19.51 4.84 12.43
N ALA A 105 -19.01 4.65 13.65
CA ALA A 105 -18.23 3.46 14.02
C ALA A 105 -18.98 2.13 13.79
N TRP A 106 -20.32 2.12 13.97
CA TRP A 106 -21.18 0.96 13.68
C TRP A 106 -21.72 0.91 12.24
N GLY A 107 -21.52 1.97 11.46
CA GLY A 107 -22.00 2.10 10.09
C GLY A 107 -20.96 1.75 9.02
N ILE A 108 -19.81 1.22 9.44
CA ILE A 108 -18.71 0.76 8.59
C ILE A 108 -18.42 -0.71 8.89
N ASP A 109 -17.76 -1.40 7.98
CA ASP A 109 -17.37 -2.78 8.24
C ASP A 109 -16.21 -2.90 9.24
N TYR A 110 -15.95 -4.13 9.71
CA TYR A 110 -14.92 -4.39 10.71
C TYR A 110 -13.51 -4.04 10.23
N ASP A 111 -13.20 -4.28 8.96
CA ASP A 111 -11.87 -4.03 8.40
C ASP A 111 -11.63 -2.52 8.25
N GLU A 112 -12.66 -1.76 7.87
CA GLU A 112 -12.68 -0.30 7.87
C GLU A 112 -12.50 0.26 9.29
N TRP A 113 -13.21 -0.31 10.27
CA TRP A 113 -13.08 0.06 11.69
C TRP A 113 -11.65 -0.15 12.20
N VAL A 114 -11.07 -1.32 11.95
CA VAL A 114 -9.68 -1.63 12.31
C VAL A 114 -8.71 -0.72 11.57
N SER A 115 -8.97 -0.41 10.30
CA SER A 115 -8.12 0.47 9.49
C SER A 115 -8.06 1.90 10.04
N VAL A 116 -9.17 2.44 10.54
CA VAL A 116 -9.19 3.75 11.23
C VAL A 116 -8.31 3.71 12.47
N LEU A 117 -8.42 2.65 13.30
CA LEU A 117 -7.57 2.51 14.48
C LEU A 117 -6.08 2.42 14.14
N MET A 118 -5.71 1.66 13.10
CA MET A 118 -4.33 1.56 12.62
C MET A 118 -3.80 2.91 12.14
N ALA A 119 -4.62 3.71 11.45
CA ALA A 119 -4.25 5.05 11.01
C ALA A 119 -3.94 5.98 12.19
N LEU A 120 -4.80 6.00 13.21
CA LEU A 120 -4.61 6.80 14.42
C LEU A 120 -3.42 6.35 15.26
N HIS A 121 -3.22 5.03 15.41
CA HIS A 121 -2.08 4.45 16.11
C HIS A 121 -0.77 4.85 15.45
N ARG A 122 -0.70 4.80 14.12
CA ARG A 122 0.50 5.17 13.38
C ARG A 122 0.84 6.65 13.54
N GLU A 123 -0.15 7.52 13.46
CA GLU A 123 0.07 8.97 13.51
C GLU A 123 0.44 9.45 14.92
N TYR A 124 -0.31 9.01 15.92
CA TYR A 124 -0.25 9.58 17.26
C TYR A 124 0.37 8.64 18.30
N GLY A 125 0.67 7.39 17.94
CA GLY A 125 1.22 6.40 18.87
C GLY A 125 0.34 6.24 20.11
N ALA A 126 0.96 6.25 21.28
CA ALA A 126 0.23 6.16 22.56
C ALA A 126 -0.74 7.35 22.79
N ALA A 127 -0.44 8.54 22.26
CA ALA A 127 -1.28 9.72 22.44
C ALA A 127 -2.61 9.65 21.67
N GLY A 128 -2.73 8.74 20.70
CA GLY A 128 -3.95 8.55 19.90
C GLY A 128 -4.99 7.63 20.54
N LEU A 129 -4.65 6.89 21.61
CA LEU A 129 -5.51 5.85 22.16
C LEU A 129 -6.84 6.42 22.69
N SER A 130 -6.79 7.53 23.43
CA SER A 130 -8.00 8.17 23.98
C SER A 130 -8.95 8.65 22.89
N MET A 131 -8.42 9.23 21.81
CA MET A 131 -9.19 9.64 20.63
C MET A 131 -9.84 8.43 19.97
N ALA A 132 -9.08 7.35 19.78
CA ALA A 132 -9.56 6.11 19.20
C ALA A 132 -10.67 5.47 20.04
N GLU A 133 -10.51 5.38 21.36
CA GLU A 133 -11.54 4.85 22.27
C GLU A 133 -12.82 5.68 22.23
N SER A 134 -12.71 7.00 22.19
CA SER A 134 -13.86 7.90 22.13
C SER A 134 -14.69 7.74 20.83
N TRP A 135 -14.01 7.47 19.71
CA TRP A 135 -14.66 7.33 18.40
C TRP A 135 -15.19 5.91 18.17
N ALA A 136 -14.41 4.89 18.52
CA ALA A 136 -14.59 3.53 18.03
C ALA A 136 -15.83 2.82 18.59
N GLN A 137 -16.38 3.28 19.72
CA GLN A 137 -17.58 2.74 20.37
C GLN A 137 -17.55 1.20 20.54
N GLY A 138 -16.36 0.62 20.71
CA GLY A 138 -16.17 -0.82 20.88
C GLY A 138 -16.52 -1.30 22.28
N ALA A 139 -16.50 -2.62 22.48
CA ALA A 139 -16.69 -3.20 23.81
C ALA A 139 -15.54 -2.80 24.76
N GLN A 140 -15.80 -2.87 26.07
CA GLN A 140 -14.80 -2.52 27.09
C GLN A 140 -13.49 -3.29 26.87
N GLY A 141 -12.38 -2.55 26.71
CA GLY A 141 -11.04 -3.10 26.49
C GLY A 141 -10.76 -3.65 25.09
N GLU A 142 -11.71 -3.59 24.15
CA GLU A 142 -11.51 -4.09 22.79
C GLU A 142 -10.52 -3.24 22.00
N VAL A 143 -10.69 -1.92 22.03
CA VAL A 143 -9.83 -0.95 21.33
C VAL A 143 -8.41 -1.04 21.85
N GLU A 144 -8.21 -1.01 23.17
CA GLU A 144 -6.89 -1.12 23.81
C GLU A 144 -6.16 -2.41 23.43
N ARG A 145 -6.86 -3.56 23.44
CA ARG A 145 -6.28 -4.85 23.05
C ARG A 145 -5.83 -4.84 21.59
N LYS A 146 -6.62 -4.28 20.69
CA LYS A 146 -6.24 -4.12 19.27
C LYS A 146 -5.07 -3.16 19.12
N TRP A 147 -5.10 -2.05 19.83
CA TRP A 147 -4.05 -1.04 19.83
C TRP A 147 -2.67 -1.64 20.09
N ARG A 148 -2.55 -2.48 21.13
CA ARG A 148 -1.29 -3.17 21.48
C ARG A 148 -0.79 -4.14 20.41
N SER A 149 -1.66 -4.61 19.51
CA SER A 149 -1.31 -5.56 18.45
C SER A 149 -0.76 -4.88 17.18
N PHE A 150 -0.93 -3.57 17.05
CA PHE A 150 -0.51 -2.83 15.86
C PHE A 150 0.99 -2.58 15.87
N LYS A 151 1.59 -2.62 14.68
CA LYS A 151 3.02 -2.35 14.45
C LYS A 151 3.17 -1.05 13.67
N ALA A 152 4.19 -0.26 14.02
CA ALA A 152 4.48 1.00 13.34
C ALA A 152 4.77 0.82 11.83
N ASP A 153 5.38 -0.31 11.46
CA ASP A 153 5.77 -0.63 10.08
C ASP A 153 4.61 -1.23 9.24
N GLY A 154 3.41 -1.38 9.82
CA GLY A 154 2.23 -1.94 9.17
C GLY A 154 2.20 -3.48 9.11
N ASN A 155 1.21 -4.01 8.37
CA ASN A 155 0.99 -5.44 8.15
C ASN A 155 1.35 -5.83 6.69
N PRO A 156 1.41 -7.14 6.34
CA PRO A 156 1.75 -7.59 4.98
C PRO A 156 0.84 -7.04 3.86
N ALA A 157 -0.37 -6.60 4.22
CA ALA A 157 -1.33 -5.99 3.31
C ALA A 157 -1.02 -4.52 2.95
N GLY A 158 -0.04 -3.90 3.62
CA GLY A 158 0.36 -2.52 3.40
C GLY A 158 0.26 -1.66 4.66
N VAL A 159 0.67 -0.40 4.53
CA VAL A 159 0.68 0.57 5.63
C VAL A 159 -0.55 1.47 5.55
N VAL A 160 -1.40 1.42 6.57
CA VAL A 160 -2.58 2.28 6.71
C VAL A 160 -2.16 3.64 7.30
N GLY A 161 -2.81 4.74 6.91
CA GLY A 161 -2.48 6.09 7.40
C GLY A 161 -3.70 7.02 7.35
N LEU A 162 -3.56 8.27 7.78
CA LEU A 162 -4.67 9.22 7.89
C LEU A 162 -5.46 9.46 6.58
N GLY A 163 -4.84 9.21 5.42
CA GLY A 163 -5.56 9.21 4.14
C GLY A 163 -6.77 8.28 4.11
N THR A 164 -6.71 7.14 4.81
CA THR A 164 -7.84 6.21 4.96
C THR A 164 -8.98 6.84 5.78
N VAL A 165 -8.64 7.54 6.87
CA VAL A 165 -9.63 8.24 7.72
C VAL A 165 -10.36 9.30 6.89
N PHE A 166 -9.63 10.12 6.13
CA PHE A 166 -10.24 11.15 5.30
C PHE A 166 -11.06 10.59 4.14
N ALA A 167 -10.58 9.54 3.47
CA ALA A 167 -11.33 8.88 2.40
C ALA A 167 -12.65 8.30 2.92
N LEU A 168 -12.62 7.69 4.11
CA LEU A 168 -13.80 7.15 4.76
C LEU A 168 -14.75 8.26 5.21
N ALA A 169 -14.24 9.32 5.85
CA ALA A 169 -15.04 10.47 6.26
C ALA A 169 -15.75 11.14 5.07
N LYS A 170 -15.06 11.25 3.91
CA LYS A 170 -15.67 11.80 2.68
C LYS A 170 -16.87 11.00 2.18
N ARG A 171 -16.88 9.68 2.35
CA ARG A 171 -18.06 8.84 2.04
C ARG A 171 -19.28 9.21 2.89
N PHE A 172 -19.04 9.73 4.09
CA PHE A 172 -20.06 10.23 5.00
C PHE A 172 -20.24 11.76 4.93
N GLY A 173 -19.86 12.37 3.80
CA GLY A 173 -20.08 13.79 3.53
C GLY A 173 -19.17 14.73 4.32
N TRP A 174 -17.99 14.27 4.74
CA TRP A 174 -16.96 15.17 5.25
C TRP A 174 -16.31 15.97 4.12
N GLU A 175 -16.23 17.28 4.29
CA GLU A 175 -15.51 18.19 3.41
C GLU A 175 -14.42 18.89 4.20
N ARG A 176 -13.22 18.94 3.62
CA ARG A 176 -12.09 19.62 4.25
C ARG A 176 -12.37 21.11 4.29
N GLN A 177 -12.42 21.69 5.49
CA GLN A 177 -12.50 23.15 5.64
C GLN A 177 -11.14 23.76 5.27
N ILE A 178 -11.09 24.43 4.13
CA ILE A 178 -9.95 25.26 3.74
C ILE A 178 -10.24 26.65 4.32
N ASN A 179 -9.57 26.98 5.42
CA ASN A 179 -9.44 28.37 5.87
C ASN A 179 -8.21 29.01 5.23
#